data_AF-A0A9D6PIK5-F1
#
_entry.id   AF-A0A9D6PIK5-F1
#
_cell.length_a   1.000
_cell.length_b   1.000
_cell.length_c   1.000
_cell.angle_alpha   90.00
_cell.angle_beta   90.00
_cell.angle_gamma   90.00
#
_symmetry.space_group_name_H-M   'P 1'
#
loop_
_entity.id
_entity.type
_entity.pdbx_description
1 polymer ?
#
loop_
_entity_poly.entity_id
_entity_poly.type
_entity_poly.pdbx_seq_one_letter_code
_entity_poly.pdbx_strand_id
1 'polypeptide(L)'
;SFANVSASKIQNRAWSDLLNFCYEKFPPTRRKKLKDLATGEFKIFAYENKPGELSNSKPSDSIIVQSQKRSKTLDVKLKLGKKLYQFQGRIKKVGKISLIELSAETDDPHYFNGRAGCIRYRAKTLHINLWSSANVPIRIIAGL
;
A
#
# COMPACT_ATOMS: atom_id res chain seq x y z
N SER A 1 32.02 -15.25 17.65
CA SER A 1 31.78 -13.80 17.52
C SER A 1 30.84 -13.54 16.36
N PHE A 2 29.54 -13.37 16.63
CA PHE A 2 28.59 -12.98 15.59
C PHE A 2 28.77 -11.50 15.31
N ALA A 3 29.31 -11.21 14.12
CA ALA A 3 29.61 -9.87 13.67
C ALA A 3 28.33 -9.02 13.63
N ASN A 4 28.48 -7.77 14.08
CA ASN A 4 27.55 -6.67 13.91
C ASN A 4 27.10 -6.52 12.45
N VAL A 5 26.06 -7.25 12.04
CA VAL A 5 25.29 -6.91 10.85
C VAL A 5 24.38 -5.78 11.27
N SER A 6 24.74 -4.55 10.91
CA SER A 6 23.94 -3.37 11.26
C SER A 6 22.48 -3.58 10.83
N ALA A 7 21.54 -3.36 11.75
CA ALA A 7 20.10 -3.50 11.50
C ALA A 7 19.63 -2.71 10.25
N SER A 8 20.36 -1.66 9.87
CA SER A 8 20.16 -0.89 8.63
C SER A 8 20.40 -1.68 7.33
N LYS A 9 21.32 -2.64 7.30
CA LYS A 9 21.56 -3.50 6.11
C LYS A 9 20.47 -4.56 5.93
N ILE A 10 19.90 -5.06 7.03
CA ILE A 10 18.81 -6.06 7.00
C ILE A 10 17.50 -5.42 6.53
N GLN A 11 17.20 -4.20 6.97
CA GLN A 11 16.02 -3.46 6.50
C GLN A 11 16.06 -3.16 4.99
N ASN A 12 17.22 -2.81 4.43
CA ASN A 12 17.32 -2.48 2.99
C ASN A 12 17.16 -3.70 2.06
N ARG A 13 17.55 -4.91 2.49
CA ARG A 13 17.45 -6.14 1.68
C ARG A 13 16.01 -6.66 1.57
N ALA A 14 15.25 -6.61 2.66
CA ALA A 14 13.84 -7.01 2.65
C ALA A 14 13.00 -6.15 1.68
N TRP A 15 13.36 -4.86 1.54
CA TRP A 15 12.73 -3.94 0.59
C TRP A 15 13.04 -4.28 -0.87
N SER A 16 14.29 -4.61 -1.19
CA SER A 16 14.68 -4.98 -2.57
C SER A 16 14.02 -6.28 -3.01
N ASP A 17 13.92 -7.26 -2.11
CA ASP A 17 13.39 -8.58 -2.44
C ASP A 17 11.87 -8.52 -2.64
N LEU A 18 11.16 -7.73 -1.82
CA LEU A 18 9.74 -7.49 -2.02
C LEU A 18 9.45 -6.69 -3.30
N LEU A 19 10.32 -5.72 -3.63
CA LEU A 19 10.25 -4.98 -4.89
C LEU A 19 10.43 -5.93 -6.08
N ASN A 20 11.45 -6.78 -6.07
CA ASN A 20 11.72 -7.75 -7.14
C ASN A 20 10.56 -8.72 -7.32
N PHE A 21 10.03 -9.28 -6.23
CA PHE A 21 8.81 -10.11 -6.27
C PHE A 21 7.63 -9.36 -6.91
N CYS A 22 7.45 -8.09 -6.56
CA CYS A 22 6.41 -7.24 -7.11
C CYS A 22 6.58 -6.96 -8.62
N TYR A 23 7.81 -6.88 -9.13
CA TYR A 23 8.11 -6.71 -10.56
C TYR A 23 7.87 -7.99 -11.36
N GLU A 24 8.35 -9.12 -10.86
CA GLU A 24 8.29 -10.40 -11.56
C GLU A 24 6.86 -10.93 -11.71
N LYS A 25 6.05 -10.79 -10.67
CA LYS A 25 4.69 -11.36 -10.66
C LYS A 25 3.63 -10.43 -11.28
N PHE A 26 3.93 -9.15 -11.45
CA PHE A 26 2.93 -8.13 -11.81
C PHE A 26 3.46 -7.06 -12.77
N PRO A 27 3.59 -7.37 -14.08
CA PRO A 27 4.15 -6.44 -15.05
C PRO A 27 3.26 -5.19 -15.24
N PRO A 28 3.86 -4.00 -15.44
CA PRO A 28 3.11 -2.75 -15.57
C PRO A 28 2.21 -2.74 -16.82
N THR A 29 0.96 -2.34 -16.65
CA THR A 29 0.04 -2.03 -17.75
C THR A 29 0.16 -0.56 -18.16
N ARG A 30 0.06 -0.29 -19.47
CA ARG A 30 0.30 1.05 -20.05
C ARG A 30 -0.84 2.05 -19.82
N ARG A 31 -0.41 3.29 -19.53
CA ARG A 31 -0.99 4.62 -19.89
C ARG A 31 -2.39 4.99 -19.37
N LYS A 32 -2.48 5.26 -18.07
CA LYS A 32 -3.17 6.44 -17.51
C LYS A 32 -2.32 6.94 -16.32
N LYS A 33 -2.26 8.25 -16.07
CA LYS A 33 -1.48 8.77 -14.93
C LYS A 33 -2.13 8.29 -13.65
N LEU A 34 -1.36 7.62 -12.79
CA LEU A 34 -1.85 7.05 -11.52
C LEU A 34 -2.60 8.09 -10.67
N LYS A 35 -2.20 9.37 -10.75
CA LYS A 35 -2.86 10.48 -10.05
C LYS A 35 -4.35 10.64 -10.42
N ASP A 36 -4.68 10.49 -11.69
CA ASP A 36 -6.02 10.77 -12.22
C ASP A 36 -6.94 9.55 -12.07
N LEU A 37 -6.35 8.35 -11.98
CA LEU A 37 -7.07 7.10 -11.74
C LEU A 37 -7.28 6.79 -10.26
N ALA A 38 -6.37 7.27 -9.41
CA ALA A 38 -6.30 6.81 -8.04
C ALA A 38 -6.94 7.78 -7.05
N THR A 39 -7.58 8.88 -7.45
CA THR A 39 -8.38 9.72 -6.55
C THR A 39 -9.85 9.40 -6.67
N GLY A 40 -10.51 9.13 -5.56
CA GLY A 40 -11.89 8.65 -5.51
C GLY A 40 -12.14 7.79 -4.28
N GLU A 41 -13.34 7.27 -4.18
CA GLU A 41 -13.69 6.21 -3.24
C GLU A 41 -13.84 4.89 -4.00
N PHE A 42 -13.18 3.86 -3.51
CA PHE A 42 -13.08 2.56 -4.16
C PHE A 42 -13.57 1.48 -3.22
N LYS A 43 -14.53 0.67 -3.67
CA LYS A 43 -15.05 -0.44 -2.88
C LYS A 43 -14.02 -1.54 -2.77
N ILE A 44 -13.81 -2.04 -1.56
CA ILE A 44 -12.95 -3.20 -1.33
C ILE A 44 -13.73 -4.44 -1.75
N PHE A 45 -13.06 -5.40 -2.38
CA PHE A 45 -13.63 -6.70 -2.74
C PHE A 45 -13.15 -7.78 -1.78
N ALA A 46 -11.85 -7.78 -1.50
CA ALA A 46 -11.21 -8.75 -0.63
C ALA A 46 -10.01 -8.12 0.09
N TYR A 47 -9.67 -8.68 1.24
CA TYR A 47 -8.45 -8.37 1.96
C TYR A 47 -7.84 -9.64 2.59
N GLU A 48 -6.54 -9.57 2.83
CA GLU A 48 -5.71 -10.66 3.34
C GLU A 48 -5.11 -10.20 4.67
N ASN A 49 -5.45 -10.85 5.77
CA ASN A 49 -4.89 -10.54 7.10
C ASN A 49 -3.60 -11.31 7.37
N LYS A 50 -3.49 -12.51 6.82
CA LYS A 50 -2.31 -13.37 6.89
C LYS A 50 -2.01 -13.94 5.51
N PRO A 51 -0.73 -14.21 5.18
CA PRO A 51 -0.38 -14.80 3.89
C PRO A 51 -1.19 -16.07 3.60
N GLY A 52 -1.92 -16.08 2.49
CA GLY A 52 -2.78 -17.18 2.04
C GLY A 52 -4.23 -17.13 2.54
N GLU A 53 -4.57 -16.27 3.51
CA GLU A 53 -5.91 -16.19 4.10
C GLU A 53 -6.69 -14.98 3.57
N LEU A 54 -7.44 -15.19 2.48
CA LEU A 54 -8.33 -14.19 1.92
C LEU A 54 -9.67 -14.15 2.65
N SER A 55 -10.10 -12.95 3.00
CA SER A 55 -11.42 -12.66 3.56
C SER A 55 -12.22 -11.79 2.60
N ASN A 56 -13.51 -12.08 2.48
CA ASN A 56 -14.44 -11.22 1.78
C ASN A 56 -14.62 -9.91 2.56
N SER A 57 -14.67 -8.81 1.82
CA SER A 57 -14.96 -7.50 2.39
C SER A 57 -16.43 -7.34 2.77
N LYS A 58 -16.71 -6.36 3.64
CA LYS A 58 -18.08 -5.92 3.92
C LYS A 58 -18.51 -4.87 2.89
N PRO A 59 -19.82 -4.71 2.62
CA PRO A 59 -20.31 -3.69 1.71
C PRO A 59 -19.91 -2.25 2.08
N SER A 60 -19.59 -2.01 3.35
CA SER A 60 -19.15 -0.72 3.89
C SER A 60 -17.65 -0.46 3.77
N ASP A 61 -16.88 -1.43 3.31
CA ASP A 61 -15.42 -1.36 3.26
C ASP A 61 -14.97 -0.61 2.01
N SER A 62 -14.15 0.42 2.21
CA SER A 62 -13.69 1.27 1.11
C SER A 62 -12.30 1.82 1.36
N ILE A 63 -11.64 2.19 0.27
CA ILE A 63 -10.45 3.02 0.28
C ILE A 63 -10.75 4.34 -0.39
N ILE A 64 -10.45 5.43 0.29
CA ILE A 64 -10.65 6.79 -0.17
C ILE A 64 -9.29 7.39 -0.41
N VAL A 65 -9.08 7.98 -1.58
CA VAL A 65 -7.83 8.64 -1.95
C VAL A 65 -8.16 10.03 -2.48
N GLN A 66 -7.55 11.06 -1.89
CA GLN A 66 -7.83 12.45 -2.21
C GLN A 66 -6.53 13.21 -2.45
N SER A 67 -6.48 13.98 -3.54
CA SER A 67 -5.36 14.90 -3.77
C SER A 67 -5.49 16.10 -2.85
N GLN A 68 -4.43 16.41 -2.12
CA GLN A 68 -4.36 17.65 -1.39
C GLN A 68 -4.00 18.79 -2.36
N LYS A 69 -4.89 19.79 -2.50
CA LYS A 69 -4.81 20.84 -3.54
C LYS A 69 -3.51 21.64 -3.54
N ARG A 70 -2.77 21.66 -2.43
CA ARG A 70 -1.51 22.43 -2.24
C ARG A 70 -0.25 21.58 -2.11
N SER A 71 -0.35 20.26 -2.07
CA SER A 71 0.81 19.39 -1.89
C SER A 71 0.92 18.38 -3.04
N LYS A 72 2.12 17.81 -3.21
CA LYS A 72 2.34 16.64 -4.08
C LYS A 72 1.96 15.32 -3.36
N THR A 73 1.16 15.40 -2.29
CA THR A 73 0.75 14.26 -1.47
C THR A 73 -0.74 13.96 -1.66
N LEU A 74 -1.11 12.73 -1.33
CA LEU A 74 -2.48 12.24 -1.33
C LEU A 74 -2.86 11.94 0.11
N ASP A 75 -4.08 12.26 0.53
CA ASP A 75 -4.69 11.72 1.74
C ASP A 75 -5.31 10.36 1.37
N VAL A 76 -4.99 9.30 2.10
CA VAL A 76 -5.46 7.95 1.84
C VAL A 76 -6.09 7.39 3.11
N LYS A 77 -7.36 7.02 3.04
CA LYS A 77 -8.10 6.45 4.16
C LYS A 77 -8.59 5.07 3.79
N LEU A 78 -8.30 4.09 4.63
CA LEU A 78 -8.76 2.72 4.51
C LEU A 78 -9.80 2.46 5.61
N LYS A 79 -11.03 2.14 5.20
CA LYS A 79 -12.12 1.80 6.10
C LYS A 79 -12.43 0.31 6.00
N LEU A 80 -12.34 -0.38 7.13
CA LEU A 80 -12.61 -1.82 7.25
C LEU A 80 -13.55 -2.05 8.43
N GLY A 81 -14.83 -2.23 8.15
CA GLY A 81 -15.90 -2.24 9.14
C GLY A 81 -15.90 -0.95 9.96
N LYS A 82 -15.58 -1.08 11.25
CA LYS A 82 -15.48 0.05 12.20
C LYS A 82 -14.07 0.64 12.30
N LYS A 83 -13.06 -0.02 11.71
CA LYS A 83 -11.67 0.44 11.78
C LYS A 83 -11.39 1.44 10.65
N LEU A 84 -10.66 2.50 10.99
CA LEU A 84 -10.20 3.51 10.05
C LEU A 84 -8.68 3.63 10.16
N TYR A 85 -8.00 3.49 9.04
CA TYR A 85 -6.57 3.70 8.92
C TYR A 85 -6.33 4.89 8.01
N GLN A 86 -5.39 5.77 8.38
CA GLN A 86 -5.09 6.99 7.65
C GLN A 86 -3.62 6.99 7.24
N PHE A 87 -3.36 7.40 6.00
CA PHE A 87 -2.03 7.42 5.41
C PHE A 87 -1.83 8.67 4.56
N GLN A 88 -0.57 9.06 4.44
CA GLN A 88 -0.13 9.96 3.38
C GLN A 88 0.42 9.16 2.19
N GLY A 89 -0.13 9.42 1.01
CA GLY A 89 0.32 8.87 -0.26
C GLY A 89 1.29 9.80 -0.98
N ARG A 90 2.35 9.25 -1.57
CA ARG A 90 3.25 9.97 -2.50
C ARG A 90 3.43 9.16 -3.77
N ILE A 91 3.23 9.80 -4.92
CA ILE A 91 3.48 9.15 -6.21
C ILE A 91 4.98 8.94 -6.37
N LYS A 92 5.38 7.69 -6.56
CA LYS A 92 6.77 7.30 -6.75
C LYS A 92 6.90 6.48 -8.02
N LYS A 93 7.96 6.75 -8.76
CA LYS A 93 8.33 5.98 -9.94
C LYS A 93 9.51 5.09 -9.55
N VAL A 94 9.32 3.78 -9.70
CA VAL A 94 10.39 2.80 -9.50
C VAL A 94 10.56 2.11 -10.85
N GLY A 95 11.72 2.31 -11.49
CA GLY A 95 11.94 1.88 -12.88
C GLY A 95 10.82 2.34 -13.83
N LYS A 96 10.13 1.37 -14.45
CA LYS A 96 8.99 1.61 -15.36
C LYS A 96 7.62 1.58 -14.67
N ILE A 97 7.57 1.31 -13.36
CA ILE A 97 6.34 1.22 -12.57
C ILE A 97 6.09 2.54 -11.85
N SER A 98 4.84 3.00 -11.86
CA SER A 98 4.36 4.08 -10.98
C SER A 98 3.50 3.48 -9.89
N LEU A 99 3.73 3.89 -8.64
CA LEU A 99 2.98 3.46 -7.46
C LEU A 99 2.71 4.66 -6.55
N ILE A 100 1.78 4.51 -5.61
CA ILE A 100 1.62 5.43 -4.47
C ILE A 100 2.30 4.77 -3.28
N GLU A 101 3.38 5.37 -2.79
CA GLU A 101 4.01 5.00 -1.52
C GLU A 101 3.15 5.53 -0.38
N LEU A 102 2.83 4.69 0.61
CA LEU A 102 2.02 5.03 1.77
C LEU A 102 2.90 5.19 3.00
N SER A 103 2.67 6.28 3.72
CA SER A 103 3.27 6.56 5.01
C SER A 103 2.19 6.73 6.08
N ALA A 104 2.42 6.17 7.26
CA ALA A 104 1.62 6.40 8.46
C ALA A 104 2.33 7.43 9.36
N GLU A 105 1.71 7.79 10.49
CA GLU A 105 2.38 8.55 11.54
C GLU A 105 3.57 7.73 12.09
N THR A 106 4.68 8.40 12.40
CA THR A 106 5.94 7.73 12.76
C THR A 106 5.88 6.94 14.07
N ASP A 107 4.96 7.34 14.95
CA ASP A 107 4.65 6.74 16.25
C ASP A 107 3.52 5.71 16.19
N ASP A 108 2.92 5.46 15.01
CA ASP A 108 1.90 4.42 14.87
C ASP A 108 2.55 3.02 15.06
N PRO A 109 2.18 2.28 16.13
CA PRO A 109 2.80 0.99 16.44
C PRO A 109 2.46 -0.10 15.41
N HIS A 110 1.50 0.15 14.52
CA HIS A 110 1.12 -0.80 13.49
C HIS A 110 2.07 -0.80 12.29
N TYR A 111 2.93 0.22 12.13
CA TYR A 111 3.73 0.41 10.92
C TYR A 111 5.22 0.62 11.22
N PHE A 112 6.07 0.26 10.26
CA PHE A 112 7.51 0.29 10.45
C PHE A 112 8.06 1.71 10.28
N ASN A 113 8.11 2.48 11.37
CA ASN A 113 8.69 3.84 11.42
C ASN A 113 8.07 4.76 10.35
N GLY A 114 6.73 4.84 10.35
CA GLY A 114 5.96 5.63 9.38
C GLY A 114 5.92 5.07 7.96
N ARG A 115 6.51 3.90 7.67
CA ARG A 115 6.36 3.22 6.36
C ARG A 115 5.19 2.25 6.42
N ALA A 116 4.13 2.56 5.67
CA ALA A 116 2.88 1.83 5.78
C ALA A 116 2.60 0.88 4.62
N GLY A 117 3.12 1.12 3.41
CA GLY A 117 2.79 0.28 2.27
C GLY A 117 2.89 0.94 0.91
N CYS A 118 2.18 0.37 -0.06
CA CYS A 118 1.97 0.99 -1.36
C CYS A 118 0.64 0.61 -2.02
N ILE A 119 0.20 1.47 -2.96
CA ILE A 119 -0.93 1.21 -3.86
C ILE A 119 -0.40 1.08 -5.29
N ARG A 120 -0.84 0.03 -5.97
CA ARG A 120 -0.59 -0.22 -7.39
C ARG A 120 -1.90 -0.37 -8.14
N TYR A 121 -1.91 0.11 -9.37
CA TYR A 121 -3.02 -0.09 -10.29
C TYR A 121 -2.77 -1.32 -11.18
N ARG A 122 -3.78 -2.18 -11.33
CA ARG A 122 -3.75 -3.32 -12.25
C ARG A 122 -5.16 -3.63 -12.78
N ALA A 123 -5.34 -3.68 -14.09
CA ALA A 123 -6.54 -4.22 -14.74
C ALA A 123 -7.89 -3.80 -14.09
N LYS A 124 -8.09 -2.47 -13.89
CA LYS A 124 -9.28 -1.88 -13.24
C LYS A 124 -9.43 -2.13 -11.73
N THR A 125 -8.37 -2.58 -11.07
CA THR A 125 -8.34 -2.75 -9.62
C THR A 125 -7.16 -2.00 -9.00
N LEU A 126 -7.33 -1.60 -7.74
CA LEU A 126 -6.28 -1.11 -6.87
C LEU A 126 -5.82 -2.24 -5.97
N HIS A 127 -4.53 -2.52 -6.03
CA HIS A 127 -3.85 -3.46 -5.13
C HIS A 127 -3.11 -2.65 -4.08
N ILE A 128 -3.54 -2.75 -2.83
CA ILE A 128 -2.89 -2.11 -1.69
C ILE A 128 -2.14 -3.18 -0.93
N ASN A 129 -0.85 -2.93 -0.67
CA ASN A 129 -0.01 -3.80 0.15
C ASN A 129 0.43 -2.99 1.35
N LEU A 130 0.10 -3.43 2.56
CA LEU A 130 0.49 -2.76 3.79
C LEU A 130 1.60 -3.55 4.49
N TRP A 131 2.57 -2.80 5.01
CA TRP A 131 3.70 -3.31 5.78
C TRP A 131 3.40 -3.07 7.24
N SER A 132 2.59 -3.95 7.79
CA SER A 132 2.01 -3.76 9.11
C SER A 132 2.38 -4.88 10.07
N SER A 133 2.36 -4.56 11.36
CA SER A 133 2.35 -5.55 12.43
C SER A 133 0.96 -6.17 12.58
N ALA A 134 0.83 -7.20 13.42
CA ALA A 134 -0.39 -8.00 13.53
C ALA A 134 -1.66 -7.13 13.68
N ASN A 135 -2.76 -7.54 13.02
CA ASN A 135 -4.12 -6.96 13.07
C ASN A 135 -4.49 -5.87 12.04
N VAL A 136 -3.60 -5.58 11.09
CA VAL A 136 -3.90 -4.79 9.89
C VAL A 136 -3.77 -5.70 8.66
N PRO A 137 -4.65 -5.60 7.65
CA PRO A 137 -4.52 -6.44 6.47
C PRO A 137 -3.23 -6.14 5.72
N ILE A 138 -2.54 -7.19 5.31
CA ILE A 138 -1.30 -7.10 4.55
C ILE A 138 -1.55 -6.83 3.06
N ARG A 139 -2.70 -7.26 2.52
CA ARG A 139 -3.10 -6.98 1.13
C ARG A 139 -4.59 -6.69 1.02
N ILE A 140 -4.95 -5.75 0.16
CA ILE A 140 -6.33 -5.34 -0.08
C ILE A 140 -6.51 -5.16 -1.59
N ILE A 141 -7.66 -5.60 -2.11
CA ILE A 141 -8.05 -5.44 -3.52
C ILE A 141 -9.32 -4.61 -3.56
N ALA A 142 -9.27 -3.48 -4.27
CA ALA A 142 -10.41 -2.59 -4.46
C ALA A 142 -10.71 -2.35 -5.95
N GLY A 143 -11.97 -2.11 -6.28
CA GLY A 143 -12.41 -1.81 -7.66
C GLY A 143 -12.36 -0.32 -7.99
N LEU A 144 -12.02 -0.01 -9.25
CA LEU A 144 -12.24 1.31 -9.84
C LEU A 144 -13.70 1.54 -10.22
#